data_AF-A0AB38AWP6-F1
#
_entry.id   AF-A0AB38AWP6-F1
#
_cell.length_a   1.000
_cell.length_b   1.000
_cell.length_c   1.000
_cell.angle_alpha   90.00
_cell.angle_beta   90.00
_cell.angle_gamma   90.00
#
_symmetry.space_group_name_H-M   'P 1'
#
loop_
_entity.id
_entity.type
_entity.pdbx_description
1 polymer ?
#
loop_
_entity_poly.entity_id
_entity_poly.type
_entity_poly.pdbx_seq_one_letter_code
_entity_poly.pdbx_strand_id
1 'polypeptide(L)'
;MTTAAGRAVHDESRQRRSAATFAPVGWRPEPRQLMAAATVAAFAVGLWTVGSAPLRVVAVLLVAEAVLMGLPWRVPRGGRSGASIWAETLAGLVAPLGALVLTACTAPQWLTRSGQWWWFAVALAVGAGLVVLSGLRPAGLFTGELAFVLGPTPRSHGSARAFAGAVGAVGEEILFRAPVLMVADPALLGLLAATAFVAQHHIQPGANRRGTVRSTAVEIAGAVALLALTLASQSVYPALLAHLVNNIPQIVIELQRENEDRSWS
;
A
#
# COMPACT_ATOMS: atom_id res chain seq x y z
N MET A 1 21.28 30.04 34.15
CA MET A 1 21.44 30.92 32.97
C MET A 1 21.55 30.05 31.73
N THR A 2 20.46 29.90 30.98
CA THR A 2 20.47 29.20 29.68
C THR A 2 21.07 30.14 28.65
N THR A 3 22.21 29.78 28.06
CA THR A 3 22.89 30.60 27.05
C THR A 3 22.04 30.72 25.79
N ALA A 4 22.19 31.82 25.04
CA ALA A 4 21.47 32.03 23.78
C ALA A 4 21.65 30.87 22.78
N ALA A 5 22.79 30.17 22.84
CA ALA A 5 23.06 28.96 22.07
C ALA A 5 22.13 27.78 22.44
N GLY A 6 21.78 27.62 23.72
CA GLY A 6 20.83 26.60 24.17
C GLY A 6 19.38 26.85 23.71
N ARG A 7 18.98 28.11 23.51
CA ARG A 7 17.66 28.45 22.94
C ARG A 7 17.60 28.15 21.43
N ALA A 8 18.66 28.41 20.67
CA ALA A 8 18.71 28.16 19.23
C ALA A 8 18.60 26.65 18.90
N VAL A 9 19.28 25.79 19.68
CA VAL A 9 19.19 24.32 19.52
C VAL A 9 17.79 23.80 19.87
N HIS A 10 17.14 24.40 20.87
CA HIS A 10 15.76 24.03 21.20
C HIS A 10 14.75 24.48 20.14
N ASP A 11 14.93 25.65 19.52
CA ASP A 11 14.04 26.10 18.45
C ASP A 11 14.22 25.29 17.17
N GLU A 12 15.44 24.92 16.76
CA GLU A 12 15.65 23.98 15.64
C GLU A 12 15.01 22.62 15.92
N SER A 13 15.09 22.11 17.16
CA SER A 13 14.46 20.85 17.53
C SER A 13 12.93 20.91 17.49
N ARG A 14 12.32 22.08 17.81
CA ARG A 14 10.88 22.33 17.70
C ARG A 14 10.45 22.50 16.25
N GLN A 15 11.23 23.20 15.44
CA GLN A 15 10.96 23.41 14.02
C GLN A 15 11.08 22.10 13.22
N ARG A 16 12.04 21.22 13.57
CA ARG A 16 12.15 19.86 13.02
C ARG A 16 10.96 18.98 13.40
N ARG A 17 10.35 19.17 14.57
CA ARG A 17 9.13 18.49 15.05
C ARG A 17 7.81 19.13 14.56
N SER A 18 7.85 19.99 13.54
CA SER A 18 6.61 20.51 12.95
C SER A 18 5.65 19.36 12.64
N ALA A 19 4.43 19.42 13.20
CA ALA A 19 3.39 18.41 13.08
C ALA A 19 2.69 18.42 11.71
N ALA A 20 3.10 19.30 10.79
CA ALA A 20 2.43 19.47 9.52
C ALA A 20 2.55 18.21 8.64
N THR A 21 1.39 17.63 8.31
CA THR A 21 1.21 16.53 7.35
C THR A 21 1.48 16.96 5.91
N PHE A 22 1.11 18.21 5.59
CA PHE A 22 1.25 18.80 4.27
C PHE A 22 2.38 19.85 4.24
N ALA A 23 3.02 19.98 3.08
CA ALA A 23 4.01 21.03 2.79
C ALA A 23 3.57 21.82 1.54
N PRO A 24 2.54 22.68 1.63
CA PRO A 24 1.92 23.29 0.44
C PRO A 24 2.80 24.37 -0.24
N VAL A 25 3.68 25.03 0.51
CA VAL A 25 4.50 26.13 -0.02
C VAL A 25 5.54 25.58 -0.99
N GLY A 26 5.44 25.99 -2.26
CA GLY A 26 6.39 25.58 -3.32
C GLY A 26 6.24 24.14 -3.79
N TRP A 27 5.19 23.42 -3.37
CA TRP A 27 4.96 22.05 -3.81
C TRP A 27 4.65 21.98 -5.30
N ARG A 28 5.28 21.03 -5.97
CA ARG A 28 4.99 20.63 -7.35
C ARG A 28 4.87 19.11 -7.38
N PRO A 29 3.83 18.55 -8.02
CA PRO A 29 3.73 17.11 -8.17
C PRO A 29 4.90 16.62 -9.02
N GLU A 30 5.56 15.56 -8.55
CA GLU A 30 6.61 14.93 -9.33
C GLU A 30 6.01 14.20 -10.54
N PRO A 31 6.72 14.07 -11.68
CA PRO A 31 6.20 13.38 -12.86
C PRO A 31 5.67 11.97 -12.56
N ARG A 32 6.36 11.23 -11.69
CA ARG A 32 5.90 9.92 -11.22
C ARG A 32 4.52 10.01 -10.56
N GLN A 33 4.28 11.01 -9.69
CA GLN A 33 3.00 11.22 -8.99
C GLN A 33 1.86 11.38 -9.97
N LEU A 34 2.08 12.22 -10.98
CA LEU A 34 1.10 12.46 -12.04
C LEU A 34 0.84 11.18 -12.85
N MET A 35 1.89 10.42 -13.20
CA MET A 35 1.73 9.16 -13.93
C MET A 35 0.95 8.12 -13.13
N ALA A 36 1.21 7.99 -11.83
CA ALA A 36 0.46 7.04 -11.01
C ALA A 36 -1.00 7.44 -10.87
N ALA A 37 -1.25 8.71 -10.52
CA ALA A 37 -2.62 9.24 -10.42
C ALA A 37 -3.38 9.10 -11.74
N ALA A 38 -2.72 9.36 -12.88
CA ALA A 38 -3.32 9.17 -14.20
C ALA A 38 -3.65 7.69 -14.49
N THR A 39 -2.78 6.76 -14.08
CA THR A 39 -3.02 5.31 -14.26
C THR A 39 -4.20 4.83 -13.42
N VAL A 40 -4.29 5.27 -12.16
CA VAL A 40 -5.44 4.99 -11.29
C VAL A 40 -6.72 5.63 -11.83
N ALA A 41 -6.66 6.86 -12.32
CA ALA A 41 -7.79 7.54 -12.95
C ALA A 41 -8.25 6.83 -14.23
N ALA A 42 -7.33 6.32 -15.06
CA ALA A 42 -7.66 5.57 -16.26
C ALA A 42 -8.42 4.27 -15.91
N PHE A 43 -7.99 3.55 -14.85
CA PHE A 43 -8.73 2.40 -14.35
C PHE A 43 -10.11 2.79 -13.82
N ALA A 44 -10.23 3.89 -13.08
CA ALA A 44 -11.51 4.41 -12.59
C ALA A 44 -12.47 4.75 -13.75
N VAL A 45 -11.98 5.39 -14.81
CA VAL A 45 -12.76 5.67 -16.03
C VAL A 45 -13.20 4.37 -16.70
N GLY A 46 -12.30 3.40 -16.84
CA GLY A 46 -12.64 2.07 -17.34
C GLY A 46 -13.81 1.45 -16.57
N LEU A 47 -13.72 1.42 -15.24
CA LEU A 47 -14.79 0.93 -14.37
C LEU A 47 -16.10 1.70 -14.53
N TRP A 48 -16.04 3.03 -14.65
CA TRP A 48 -17.23 3.85 -14.85
C TRP A 48 -17.96 3.51 -16.16
N THR A 49 -17.20 3.31 -17.25
CA THR A 49 -17.76 3.08 -18.59
C THR A 49 -18.43 1.71 -18.73
N VAL A 50 -17.88 0.67 -18.09
CA VAL A 50 -18.41 -0.70 -18.16
C VAL A 50 -19.37 -1.03 -17.01
N GLY A 51 -19.48 -0.12 -16.03
CA GLY A 51 -19.88 -0.47 -14.68
C GLY A 51 -21.36 -0.37 -14.35
N SER A 52 -21.85 -1.39 -13.65
CA SER A 52 -23.03 -1.34 -12.79
C SER A 52 -22.83 -0.38 -11.60
N ALA A 53 -23.87 -0.13 -10.80
CA ALA A 53 -23.79 0.79 -9.67
C ALA A 53 -22.61 0.50 -8.69
N PRO A 54 -22.33 -0.74 -8.27
CA PRO A 54 -21.16 -1.04 -7.42
C PRO A 54 -19.82 -0.67 -8.07
N LEU A 55 -19.65 -0.93 -9.36
CA LEU A 55 -18.41 -0.60 -10.09
C LEU A 55 -18.19 0.92 -10.19
N ARG A 56 -19.28 1.69 -10.30
CA ARG A 56 -19.21 3.17 -10.25
C ARG A 56 -18.80 3.69 -8.87
N VAL A 57 -19.22 3.04 -7.79
CA VAL A 57 -18.75 3.40 -6.44
C VAL A 57 -17.25 3.11 -6.29
N VAL A 58 -16.78 1.95 -6.77
CA VAL A 58 -15.35 1.63 -6.81
C VAL A 58 -14.57 2.67 -7.63
N ALA A 59 -15.09 3.11 -8.79
CA ALA A 59 -14.50 4.17 -9.58
C ALA A 59 -14.36 5.49 -8.79
N VAL A 60 -15.38 5.88 -8.02
CA VAL A 60 -15.32 7.08 -7.15
C VAL A 60 -14.25 6.93 -6.07
N LEU A 61 -14.11 5.75 -5.46
CA LEU A 61 -13.05 5.47 -4.49
C LEU A 61 -11.65 5.59 -5.12
N LEU A 62 -11.47 5.10 -6.35
CA LEU A 62 -10.21 5.22 -7.09
C LEU A 62 -9.91 6.67 -7.52
N VAL A 63 -10.93 7.48 -7.82
CA VAL A 63 -10.75 8.92 -8.04
C VAL A 63 -10.28 9.59 -6.74
N ALA A 64 -10.88 9.25 -5.60
CA ALA A 64 -10.43 9.77 -4.31
C ALA A 64 -8.96 9.36 -4.04
N GLU A 65 -8.60 8.12 -4.30
CA GLU A 65 -7.22 7.63 -4.21
C GLU A 65 -6.27 8.41 -5.12
N ALA A 66 -6.63 8.63 -6.39
CA ALA A 66 -5.82 9.41 -7.33
C ALA A 66 -5.62 10.86 -6.88
N VAL A 67 -6.65 11.48 -6.29
CA VAL A 67 -6.53 12.82 -5.67
C VAL A 67 -5.59 12.79 -4.47
N LEU A 68 -5.71 11.78 -3.60
CA LEU A 68 -4.83 11.61 -2.44
C LEU A 68 -3.37 11.45 -2.86
N MET A 69 -3.07 10.73 -3.93
CA MET A 69 -1.70 10.62 -4.47
C MET A 69 -1.11 11.97 -4.90
N GLY A 70 -1.97 12.90 -5.34
CA GLY A 70 -1.60 14.25 -5.76
C GLY A 70 -1.55 15.26 -4.61
N LEU A 71 -1.76 14.88 -3.35
CA LEU A 71 -1.67 15.84 -2.24
C LEU A 71 -0.20 16.16 -1.88
N PRO A 72 0.07 17.35 -1.32
CA PRO A 72 1.42 17.81 -0.97
C PRO A 72 1.95 17.16 0.32
N TRP A 73 2.00 15.83 0.35
CA TRP A 73 2.50 15.06 1.50
C TRP A 73 3.93 15.46 1.84
N ARG A 74 4.17 15.78 3.11
CA ARG A 74 5.50 16.20 3.55
C ARG A 74 6.48 15.02 3.55
N VAL A 75 7.63 15.23 2.90
CA VAL A 75 8.78 14.32 2.85
C VAL A 75 10.07 15.06 3.29
N PRO A 76 11.09 14.39 3.88
CA PRO A 76 11.11 12.98 4.29
C PRO A 76 10.25 12.71 5.54
N ARG A 77 9.63 11.52 5.58
CA ARG A 77 8.65 11.17 6.62
C ARG A 77 9.24 10.89 8.00
N GLY A 78 10.53 10.59 8.08
CA GLY A 78 11.20 10.21 9.34
C GLY A 78 11.20 11.31 10.41
N GLY A 79 11.00 12.57 10.04
CA GLY A 79 10.92 13.70 10.98
C GLY A 79 9.50 14.06 11.44
N ARG A 80 8.47 13.35 10.98
CA ARG A 80 7.06 13.69 11.28
C ARG A 80 6.60 13.09 12.60
N SER A 81 5.54 13.69 13.18
CA SER A 81 4.89 13.14 14.36
C SER A 81 4.15 11.85 14.03
N GLY A 82 4.01 10.96 15.01
CA GLY A 82 3.24 9.73 14.85
C GLY A 82 1.80 9.97 14.39
N ALA A 83 1.13 11.00 14.93
CA ALA A 83 -0.22 11.38 14.53
C ALA A 83 -0.31 11.79 13.05
N SER A 84 0.69 12.53 12.57
CA SER A 84 0.76 12.93 11.15
C SER A 84 0.93 11.71 10.23
N ILE A 85 1.62 10.67 10.70
CA ILE A 85 1.87 9.46 9.94
C ILE A 85 0.64 8.58 9.93
N TRP A 86 -0.02 8.41 11.07
CA TRP A 86 -1.32 7.73 11.12
C TRP A 86 -2.37 8.42 10.26
N ALA A 87 -2.44 9.76 10.26
CA ALA A 87 -3.35 10.50 9.39
C ALA A 87 -3.08 10.21 7.91
N GLU A 88 -1.81 10.18 7.52
CA GLU A 88 -1.39 9.81 6.15
C GLU A 88 -1.74 8.36 5.81
N THR A 89 -1.44 7.43 6.71
CA THR A 89 -1.78 6.00 6.57
C THR A 89 -3.28 5.79 6.41
N LEU A 90 -4.10 6.41 7.28
CA LEU A 90 -5.55 6.29 7.22
C LEU A 90 -6.12 6.92 5.95
N ALA A 91 -5.55 8.04 5.49
CA ALA A 91 -5.92 8.63 4.20
C ALA A 91 -5.66 7.64 3.06
N GLY A 92 -4.47 7.02 3.00
CA GLY A 92 -4.15 5.99 2.00
C GLY A 92 -4.98 4.70 2.11
N LEU A 93 -5.68 4.49 3.22
CA LEU A 93 -6.58 3.36 3.42
C LEU A 93 -8.05 3.70 3.11
N VAL A 94 -8.39 4.96 2.76
CA VAL A 94 -9.78 5.35 2.47
C VAL A 94 -10.39 4.51 1.35
N ALA A 95 -9.69 4.35 0.23
CA ALA A 95 -10.21 3.55 -0.89
C ALA A 95 -10.27 2.03 -0.57
N PRO A 96 -9.21 1.39 -0.02
CA PRO A 96 -9.28 0.00 0.44
C PRO A 96 -10.39 -0.28 1.47
N LEU A 97 -10.53 0.56 2.49
CA LEU A 97 -11.57 0.42 3.52
C LEU A 97 -12.96 0.70 2.95
N GLY A 98 -13.10 1.69 2.07
CA GLY A 98 -14.34 1.96 1.35
C GLY A 98 -14.79 0.76 0.52
N ALA A 99 -13.85 0.07 -0.14
CA ALA A 99 -14.14 -1.14 -0.93
C ALA A 99 -14.59 -2.31 -0.03
N LEU A 100 -13.98 -2.47 1.14
CA LEU A 100 -14.39 -3.44 2.15
C LEU A 100 -15.81 -3.18 2.65
N VAL A 101 -16.12 -1.93 3.02
CA VAL A 101 -17.46 -1.53 3.47
C VAL A 101 -18.48 -1.75 2.36
N LEU A 102 -18.19 -1.35 1.13
CA LEU A 102 -19.06 -1.57 -0.02
C LEU A 102 -19.36 -3.06 -0.21
N THR A 103 -18.33 -3.91 -0.15
CA THR A 103 -18.47 -5.36 -0.29
C THR A 103 -19.33 -5.95 0.82
N ALA A 104 -19.10 -5.54 2.07
CA ALA A 104 -19.90 -5.99 3.21
C ALA A 104 -21.38 -5.58 3.08
N CYS A 105 -21.64 -4.36 2.62
CA CYS A 105 -23.00 -3.85 2.45
C CYS A 105 -23.74 -4.43 1.24
N THR A 106 -23.04 -4.73 0.15
CA THR A 106 -23.66 -5.19 -1.11
C THR A 106 -23.65 -6.71 -1.28
N ALA A 107 -22.86 -7.43 -0.49
CA ALA A 107 -22.71 -8.89 -0.51
C ALA A 107 -22.66 -9.47 -1.94
N PRO A 108 -21.72 -8.99 -2.79
CA PRO A 108 -21.71 -9.32 -4.20
C PRO A 108 -21.49 -10.83 -4.41
N GLN A 109 -22.04 -11.38 -5.49
CA GLN A 109 -21.99 -12.83 -5.76
C GLN A 109 -20.58 -13.42 -5.85
N TRP A 110 -19.57 -12.62 -6.20
CA TRP A 110 -18.18 -13.09 -6.21
C TRP A 110 -17.67 -13.41 -4.80
N LEU A 111 -18.23 -12.81 -3.75
CA LEU A 111 -17.82 -13.02 -2.36
C LEU A 111 -18.06 -14.47 -1.91
N THR A 112 -19.06 -15.15 -2.47
CA THR A 112 -19.34 -16.55 -2.13
C THR A 112 -18.55 -17.55 -2.98
N ARG A 113 -17.76 -17.07 -3.96
CA ARG A 113 -16.93 -17.92 -4.82
C ARG A 113 -15.54 -18.06 -4.21
N SER A 114 -15.33 -19.11 -3.42
CA SER A 114 -14.06 -19.39 -2.75
C SER A 114 -12.93 -19.88 -3.67
N GLY A 115 -13.26 -20.36 -4.88
CA GLY A 115 -12.33 -21.12 -5.71
C GLY A 115 -12.16 -22.56 -5.20
N GLN A 116 -11.56 -23.43 -6.02
CA GLN A 116 -11.25 -24.80 -5.61
C GLN A 116 -10.10 -24.82 -4.58
N TRP A 117 -10.13 -25.76 -3.63
CA TRP A 117 -9.20 -25.79 -2.50
C TRP A 117 -7.71 -25.84 -2.89
N TRP A 118 -7.36 -26.45 -4.03
CA TRP A 118 -5.98 -26.54 -4.48
C TRP A 118 -5.40 -25.19 -4.93
N TRP A 119 -6.25 -24.22 -5.31
CA TRP A 119 -5.79 -22.86 -5.63
C TRP A 119 -5.14 -22.16 -4.43
N PHE A 120 -5.50 -22.55 -3.20
CA PHE A 120 -4.86 -22.01 -2.00
C PHE A 120 -3.42 -22.51 -1.86
N ALA A 121 -3.13 -23.76 -2.27
CA ALA A 121 -1.75 -24.26 -2.33
C ALA A 121 -0.94 -23.53 -3.41
N VAL A 122 -1.53 -23.28 -4.58
CA VAL A 122 -0.91 -22.46 -5.65
C VAL A 122 -0.67 -21.03 -5.17
N ALA A 123 -1.62 -20.43 -4.46
CA ALA A 123 -1.48 -19.10 -3.89
C ALA A 123 -0.33 -19.01 -2.88
N LEU A 124 -0.18 -20.00 -2.00
CA LEU A 124 0.97 -20.09 -1.09
C LEU A 124 2.28 -20.17 -1.86
N ALA A 125 2.35 -20.99 -2.92
CA ALA A 125 3.53 -21.10 -3.76
C ALA A 125 3.87 -19.78 -4.48
N VAL A 126 2.86 -19.07 -5.02
CA VAL A 126 3.03 -17.76 -5.65
C VAL A 126 3.51 -16.72 -4.63
N GLY A 127 2.85 -16.62 -3.46
CA GLY A 127 3.25 -15.71 -2.40
C GLY A 127 4.67 -15.95 -1.93
N ALA A 128 5.05 -17.21 -1.68
CA ALA A 128 6.41 -17.59 -1.32
C ALA A 128 7.41 -17.28 -2.45
N GLY A 129 7.03 -17.52 -3.71
CA GLY A 129 7.83 -17.17 -4.88
C GLY A 129 8.10 -15.67 -4.99
N LEU A 130 7.12 -14.81 -4.70
CA LEU A 130 7.29 -13.36 -4.66
C LEU A 130 8.23 -12.92 -3.52
N VAL A 131 8.12 -13.57 -2.34
CA VAL A 131 9.06 -13.35 -1.23
C VAL A 131 10.48 -13.71 -1.65
N VAL A 132 10.69 -14.83 -2.33
CA VAL A 132 12.01 -15.23 -2.87
C VAL A 132 12.50 -14.23 -3.92
N LEU A 133 11.63 -13.80 -4.84
CA LEU A 133 11.96 -12.84 -5.90
C LEU A 133 12.39 -11.47 -5.33
N SER A 134 11.85 -11.08 -4.17
CA SER A 134 12.29 -9.87 -3.47
C SER A 134 13.77 -9.93 -3.04
N GLY A 135 14.35 -11.13 -2.96
CA GLY A 135 15.70 -11.36 -2.49
C GLY A 135 15.89 -11.15 -0.99
N LEU A 136 14.78 -11.08 -0.24
CA LEU A 136 14.81 -11.16 1.22
C LEU A 136 15.36 -12.53 1.64
N ARG A 137 16.30 -12.54 2.59
CA ARG A 137 16.78 -13.76 3.23
C ARG A 137 15.81 -14.11 4.37
N PRO A 138 14.96 -15.16 4.27
CA PRO A 138 13.93 -15.40 5.27
C PRO A 138 14.49 -15.65 6.67
N ALA A 139 15.67 -16.29 6.76
CA ALA A 139 16.38 -16.47 8.03
C ALA A 139 16.65 -15.13 8.76
N GLY A 140 16.93 -14.06 8.01
CA GLY A 140 17.15 -12.72 8.55
C GLY A 140 15.91 -12.06 9.15
N LEU A 141 14.71 -12.55 8.81
CA LEU A 141 13.46 -12.12 9.46
C LEU A 141 13.38 -12.69 10.87
N PHE A 142 13.75 -13.96 11.06
CA PHE A 142 13.64 -14.62 12.35
C PHE A 142 14.73 -14.20 13.35
N THR A 143 15.92 -13.86 12.85
CA THR A 143 17.04 -13.39 13.67
C THR A 143 16.96 -11.90 14.02
N GLY A 144 16.10 -11.14 13.34
CA GLY A 144 16.04 -9.68 13.46
C GLY A 144 17.20 -8.94 12.78
N GLU A 145 18.09 -9.66 12.07
CA GLU A 145 19.23 -9.06 11.34
C GLU A 145 18.75 -8.02 10.32
N LEU A 146 17.65 -8.30 9.61
CA LEU A 146 17.08 -7.35 8.64
C LEU A 146 16.55 -6.09 9.33
N ALA A 147 15.89 -6.23 10.47
CA ALA A 147 15.42 -5.10 11.26
C ALA A 147 16.59 -4.26 11.79
N PHE A 148 17.66 -4.91 12.25
CA PHE A 148 18.89 -4.26 12.69
C PHE A 148 19.55 -3.45 11.56
N VAL A 149 19.74 -4.05 10.37
CA VAL A 149 20.35 -3.38 9.20
C VAL A 149 19.52 -2.17 8.74
N LEU A 150 18.19 -2.26 8.81
CA LEU A 150 17.29 -1.17 8.44
C LEU A 150 17.20 -0.05 9.49
N GLY A 151 17.75 -0.28 10.68
CA GLY A 151 17.73 0.63 11.81
C GLY A 151 16.35 0.80 12.46
N PRO A 152 16.30 1.38 13.66
CA PRO A 152 15.07 1.54 14.42
C PRO A 152 14.09 2.50 13.70
N THR A 153 12.79 2.26 13.88
CA THR A 153 11.71 3.17 13.49
C THR A 153 10.91 3.54 14.73
N PRO A 154 10.48 4.81 14.90
CA PRO A 154 9.66 5.14 16.05
C PRO A 154 8.37 4.30 16.02
N ARG A 155 7.97 3.75 17.17
CA ARG A 155 6.84 2.81 17.29
C ARG A 155 5.62 3.16 16.43
N SER A 156 5.12 4.39 16.55
CA SER A 156 3.96 4.87 15.75
C SER A 156 4.14 4.74 14.23
N HIS A 157 5.35 4.89 13.69
CA HIS A 157 5.62 4.70 12.26
C HIS A 157 5.62 3.23 11.87
N GLY A 158 6.26 2.37 12.69
CA GLY A 158 6.28 0.92 12.47
C GLY A 158 4.86 0.36 12.49
N SER A 159 4.09 0.71 13.53
CA SER A 159 2.71 0.23 13.69
C SER A 159 1.79 0.70 12.57
N ALA A 160 1.91 1.97 12.14
CA ALA A 160 1.09 2.48 11.04
C ALA A 160 1.39 1.77 9.72
N ARG A 161 2.65 1.45 9.43
CA ARG A 161 3.04 0.72 8.22
C ARG A 161 2.65 -0.77 8.28
N ALA A 162 2.85 -1.40 9.43
CA ALA A 162 2.43 -2.78 9.66
C ALA A 162 0.90 -2.90 9.53
N PHE A 163 0.15 -1.95 10.10
CA PHE A 163 -1.29 -1.87 9.96
C PHE A 163 -1.73 -1.73 8.51
N ALA A 164 -1.14 -0.79 7.74
CA ALA A 164 -1.46 -0.65 6.32
C ALA A 164 -1.10 -1.90 5.52
N GLY A 165 0.05 -2.54 5.77
CA GLY A 165 0.44 -3.76 5.06
C GLY A 165 -0.51 -4.94 5.32
N ALA A 166 -1.09 -5.01 6.52
CA ALA A 166 -2.02 -6.06 6.90
C ALA A 166 -3.45 -5.80 6.38
N VAL A 167 -3.97 -4.58 6.60
CA VAL A 167 -5.36 -4.22 6.28
C VAL A 167 -5.52 -3.83 4.81
N GLY A 168 -4.53 -3.11 4.27
CA GLY A 168 -4.53 -2.61 2.89
C GLY A 168 -4.68 -3.74 1.88
N ALA A 169 -3.96 -4.85 2.06
CA ALA A 169 -4.00 -5.99 1.14
C ALA A 169 -5.42 -6.49 0.87
N VAL A 170 -6.27 -6.59 1.90
CA VAL A 170 -7.65 -7.06 1.74
C VAL A 170 -8.48 -6.09 0.89
N GLY A 171 -8.41 -4.80 1.21
CA GLY A 171 -9.16 -3.78 0.48
C GLY A 171 -8.62 -3.56 -0.94
N GLU A 172 -7.31 -3.69 -1.16
CA GLU A 172 -6.68 -3.59 -2.48
C GLU A 172 -7.08 -4.75 -3.39
N GLU A 173 -7.19 -5.98 -2.87
CA GLU A 173 -7.70 -7.09 -3.69
C GLU A 173 -9.15 -6.85 -4.10
N ILE A 174 -9.97 -6.31 -3.20
CA ILE A 174 -11.35 -5.93 -3.54
C ILE A 174 -11.37 -4.77 -4.54
N LEU A 175 -10.50 -3.77 -4.39
CA LEU A 175 -10.53 -2.56 -5.22
C LEU A 175 -10.05 -2.82 -6.66
N PHE A 176 -9.05 -3.68 -6.83
CA PHE A 176 -8.41 -3.90 -8.13
C PHE A 176 -8.77 -5.24 -8.78
N ARG A 177 -9.10 -6.30 -8.02
CA ARG A 177 -9.26 -7.66 -8.59
C ARG A 177 -10.72 -8.07 -8.67
N ALA A 178 -11.52 -7.77 -7.65
CA ALA A 178 -12.95 -8.08 -7.67
C ALA A 178 -13.70 -7.48 -8.88
N PRO A 179 -13.43 -6.22 -9.33
CA PRO A 179 -14.13 -5.64 -10.47
C PRO A 179 -13.92 -6.40 -11.77
N VAL A 180 -12.75 -7.04 -11.93
CA VAL A 180 -12.41 -7.83 -13.10
C VAL A 180 -13.30 -9.08 -13.20
N LEU A 181 -13.76 -9.62 -12.07
CA LEU A 181 -14.71 -10.75 -12.04
C LEU A 181 -16.16 -10.35 -12.33
N MET A 182 -16.45 -9.05 -12.45
CA MET A 182 -17.80 -8.51 -12.62
C MET A 182 -18.10 -8.07 -14.06
N VAL A 183 -17.14 -8.19 -14.96
CA VAL A 183 -17.27 -7.77 -16.37
C VAL A 183 -17.18 -8.96 -17.32
N ALA A 184 -17.80 -8.83 -18.50
CA ALA A 184 -17.82 -9.90 -19.50
C ALA A 184 -16.47 -10.11 -20.20
N ASP A 185 -15.76 -9.03 -20.52
CA ASP A 185 -14.40 -9.07 -21.07
C ASP A 185 -13.41 -8.47 -20.04
N PRO A 186 -12.72 -9.33 -19.28
CA PRO A 186 -11.83 -8.88 -18.20
C PRO A 186 -10.47 -8.41 -18.70
N ALA A 187 -10.10 -8.60 -19.97
CA ALA A 187 -8.71 -8.47 -20.40
C ALA A 187 -8.18 -7.03 -20.26
N LEU A 188 -8.88 -6.06 -20.87
CA LEU A 188 -8.49 -4.66 -20.81
C LEU A 188 -8.60 -4.09 -19.39
N LEU A 189 -9.69 -4.40 -18.69
CA LEU A 189 -9.92 -3.92 -17.35
C LEU A 189 -8.90 -4.50 -16.35
N GLY A 190 -8.55 -5.77 -16.50
CA GLY A 190 -7.51 -6.42 -15.71
C GLY A 190 -6.13 -5.80 -15.93
N LEU A 191 -5.77 -5.45 -17.17
CA LEU A 191 -4.53 -4.75 -17.46
C LEU A 191 -4.49 -3.35 -16.82
N LEU A 192 -5.60 -2.60 -16.89
CA LEU A 192 -5.72 -1.30 -16.21
C LEU A 192 -5.63 -1.46 -14.70
N ALA A 193 -6.27 -2.48 -14.12
CA ALA A 193 -6.19 -2.76 -12.69
C ALA A 193 -4.76 -3.09 -12.25
N ALA A 194 -4.06 -3.97 -12.99
CA ALA A 194 -2.69 -4.35 -12.67
C ALA A 194 -1.72 -3.15 -12.77
N THR A 195 -1.85 -2.33 -13.81
CA THR A 195 -1.02 -1.13 -13.96
C THR A 195 -1.32 -0.09 -12.89
N ALA A 196 -2.60 0.15 -12.56
CA ALA A 196 -3.02 1.04 -11.48
C ALA A 196 -2.51 0.57 -10.12
N PHE A 197 -2.55 -0.73 -9.85
CA PHE A 197 -2.00 -1.31 -8.62
C PHE A 197 -0.50 -1.08 -8.48
N VAL A 198 0.30 -1.36 -9.53
CA VAL A 198 1.75 -1.10 -9.50
C VAL A 198 2.04 0.38 -9.32
N ALA A 199 1.34 1.23 -10.08
CA ALA A 199 1.47 2.68 -9.99
C ALA A 199 1.22 3.21 -8.56
N GLN A 200 0.18 2.72 -7.89
CA GLN A 200 -0.17 3.09 -6.54
C GLN A 200 0.97 2.80 -5.55
N HIS A 201 1.62 1.65 -5.66
CA HIS A 201 2.68 1.22 -4.73
C HIS A 201 3.97 2.04 -4.81
N HIS A 202 4.21 2.72 -5.95
CA HIS A 202 5.37 3.60 -6.10
C HIS A 202 5.24 4.94 -5.37
N ILE A 203 4.02 5.36 -5.04
CA ILE A 203 3.71 6.75 -4.69
C ILE A 203 2.87 6.85 -3.42
N GLN A 204 2.33 5.71 -2.98
CA GLN A 204 1.48 5.63 -1.82
C GLN A 204 2.08 6.39 -0.63
N PRO A 205 1.25 7.18 0.07
CA PRO A 205 1.64 7.79 1.31
C PRO A 205 2.15 6.71 2.31
N GLY A 206 3.39 6.84 2.78
CA GLY A 206 4.07 5.83 3.62
C GLY A 206 5.09 4.92 2.91
N ALA A 207 5.14 4.88 1.57
CA ALA A 207 6.12 4.13 0.80
C ALA A 207 7.51 4.82 0.80
N ASN A 208 8.24 4.70 1.91
CA ASN A 208 9.62 5.20 1.97
C ASN A 208 10.56 4.24 1.23
N ARG A 209 11.27 4.73 0.21
CA ARG A 209 12.40 4.05 -0.47
C ARG A 209 12.05 2.80 -1.30
N ARG A 210 10.83 2.69 -1.82
CA ARG A 210 10.55 1.79 -2.96
C ARG A 210 10.93 2.52 -4.26
N GLY A 211 11.67 1.87 -5.14
CA GLY A 211 12.28 2.53 -6.31
C GLY A 211 13.57 1.89 -6.81
N THR A 212 13.89 0.70 -6.32
CA THR A 212 14.90 -0.15 -6.96
C THR A 212 14.27 -0.88 -8.14
N VAL A 213 15.07 -1.22 -9.15
CA VAL A 213 14.61 -2.05 -10.28
C VAL A 213 14.00 -3.36 -9.77
N ARG A 214 14.59 -3.97 -8.72
CA ARG A 214 14.09 -5.19 -8.12
C ARG A 214 12.70 -5.01 -7.48
N SER A 215 12.50 -3.95 -6.70
CA SER A 215 11.19 -3.69 -6.09
C SER A 215 10.10 -3.51 -7.14
N THR A 216 10.39 -2.75 -8.21
CA THR A 216 9.45 -2.59 -9.34
C THR A 216 9.17 -3.92 -10.04
N ALA A 217 10.19 -4.75 -10.25
CA ALA A 217 10.01 -6.06 -10.86
C ALA A 217 9.13 -6.99 -10.01
N VAL A 218 9.30 -6.97 -8.67
CA VAL A 218 8.45 -7.74 -7.74
C VAL A 218 7.01 -7.22 -7.74
N GLU A 219 6.81 -5.90 -7.79
CA GLU A 219 5.49 -5.29 -7.84
C GLU A 219 4.75 -5.64 -9.16
N ILE A 220 5.45 -5.59 -10.30
CA ILE A 220 4.90 -6.03 -11.59
C ILE A 220 4.59 -7.52 -11.58
N ALA A 221 5.53 -8.36 -11.12
CA ALA A 221 5.33 -9.80 -11.03
C ALA A 221 4.15 -10.14 -10.11
N GLY A 222 4.05 -9.46 -8.97
CA GLY A 222 2.92 -9.57 -8.05
C GLY A 222 1.61 -9.18 -8.71
N ALA A 223 1.54 -8.02 -9.34
CA ALA A 223 0.32 -7.55 -10.01
C ALA A 223 -0.19 -8.55 -11.06
N VAL A 224 0.71 -9.08 -11.89
CA VAL A 224 0.39 -10.08 -12.92
C VAL A 224 -0.03 -11.41 -12.29
N ALA A 225 0.74 -11.92 -11.32
CA ALA A 225 0.46 -13.21 -10.70
C ALA A 225 -0.85 -13.20 -9.90
N LEU A 226 -1.14 -12.13 -9.17
CA LEU A 226 -2.38 -11.96 -8.42
C LEU A 226 -3.59 -11.87 -9.37
N LEU A 227 -3.49 -11.09 -10.46
CA LEU A 227 -4.54 -11.03 -11.48
C LEU A 227 -4.76 -12.40 -12.13
N ALA A 228 -3.69 -13.12 -12.47
CA ALA A 228 -3.78 -14.45 -13.05
C ALA A 228 -4.45 -15.44 -12.09
N LEU A 229 -4.09 -15.42 -10.80
CA LEU A 229 -4.78 -16.20 -9.77
C LEU A 229 -6.27 -15.87 -9.71
N THR A 230 -6.63 -14.58 -9.73
CA THR A 230 -8.04 -14.17 -9.72
C THR A 230 -8.81 -14.71 -10.93
N LEU A 231 -8.28 -14.54 -12.13
CA LEU A 231 -8.92 -14.97 -13.37
C LEU A 231 -9.00 -16.49 -13.48
N ALA A 232 -7.92 -17.20 -13.16
CA ALA A 232 -7.88 -18.65 -13.30
C ALA A 232 -8.71 -19.37 -12.23
N SER A 233 -8.75 -18.84 -11.01
CA SER A 233 -9.56 -19.40 -9.92
C SER A 233 -11.01 -18.92 -9.90
N GLN A 234 -11.33 -17.88 -10.66
CA GLN A 234 -12.61 -17.16 -10.61
C GLN A 234 -12.97 -16.70 -9.19
N SER A 235 -11.94 -16.37 -8.40
CA SER A 235 -12.04 -16.03 -6.99
C SER A 235 -10.98 -15.02 -6.57
N VAL A 236 -11.33 -14.10 -5.68
CA VAL A 236 -10.38 -13.13 -5.11
C VAL A 236 -9.52 -13.77 -4.01
N TYR A 237 -10.00 -14.85 -3.36
CA TYR A 237 -9.37 -15.39 -2.15
C TYR A 237 -7.97 -15.99 -2.38
N PRO A 238 -7.68 -16.73 -3.47
CA PRO A 238 -6.32 -17.17 -3.74
C PRO A 238 -5.34 -16.01 -3.95
N ALA A 239 -5.76 -14.95 -4.66
CA ALA A 239 -4.93 -13.75 -4.82
C ALA A 239 -4.70 -13.06 -3.46
N LEU A 240 -5.74 -12.91 -2.64
CA LEU A 240 -5.62 -12.35 -1.29
C LEU A 240 -4.64 -13.13 -0.42
N LEU A 241 -4.71 -14.46 -0.42
CA LEU A 241 -3.76 -15.28 0.34
C LEU A 241 -2.32 -15.06 -0.14
N ALA A 242 -2.08 -15.08 -1.45
CA ALA A 242 -0.76 -14.83 -2.02
C ALA A 242 -0.23 -13.43 -1.66
N HIS A 243 -1.10 -12.41 -1.70
CA HIS A 243 -0.77 -11.04 -1.34
C HIS A 243 -0.42 -10.92 0.16
N LEU A 244 -1.22 -11.51 1.04
CA LEU A 244 -0.93 -11.54 2.47
C LEU A 244 0.41 -12.21 2.77
N VAL A 245 0.68 -13.37 2.16
CA VAL A 245 1.96 -14.07 2.29
C VAL A 245 3.13 -13.20 1.85
N ASN A 246 2.97 -12.49 0.71
CA ASN A 246 3.98 -11.55 0.21
C ASN A 246 4.23 -10.37 1.17
N ASN A 247 3.20 -9.92 1.91
CA ASN A 247 3.32 -8.78 2.83
C ASN A 247 3.87 -9.15 4.22
N ILE A 248 3.77 -10.42 4.65
CA ILE A 248 4.22 -10.87 5.98
C ILE A 248 5.66 -10.41 6.30
N PRO A 249 6.68 -10.60 5.44
CA PRO A 249 8.04 -10.17 5.76
C PRO A 249 8.15 -8.70 6.10
N GLN A 250 7.47 -7.84 5.34
CA GLN A 250 7.50 -6.40 5.56
C GLN A 250 6.79 -6.02 6.87
N ILE A 251 5.65 -6.66 7.17
CA ILE A 251 4.92 -6.45 8.43
C ILE A 251 5.81 -6.83 9.63
N VAL A 252 6.42 -8.01 9.58
CA VAL A 252 7.32 -8.50 10.63
C VAL A 252 8.50 -7.55 10.83
N ILE A 253 9.15 -7.11 9.73
CA ILE A 253 10.27 -6.16 9.80
C ILE A 253 9.84 -4.85 10.44
N GLU A 254 8.71 -4.25 10.05
CA GLU A 254 8.28 -2.97 10.62
C GLU A 254 7.96 -3.10 12.12
N LEU A 255 7.37 -4.22 12.55
CA LEU A 255 7.12 -4.52 13.97
C LEU A 255 8.42 -4.74 14.75
N GLN A 256 9.38 -5.47 14.20
CA GLN A 256 10.69 -5.71 14.83
C GLN A 256 11.53 -4.43 14.97
N ARG A 257 11.34 -3.47 14.06
CA ARG A 257 12.02 -2.18 14.09
C ARG A 257 11.38 -1.19 15.06
N GLU A 258 10.20 -1.49 15.60
CA GLU A 258 9.54 -0.62 16.58
C GLU A 258 10.43 -0.47 17.81
N ASN A 259 10.94 0.74 18.00
CA ASN A 259 11.63 1.09 19.24
C ASN A 259 10.98 2.34 19.86
N GLU A 260 10.79 2.32 21.17
CA GLU A 260 10.32 3.46 21.96
C GLU A 260 11.46 4.42 22.32
N ASP A 261 12.71 4.01 22.10
CA ASP A 261 13.89 4.70 22.61
C ASP A 261 14.16 6.06 21.95
N ARG A 262 13.82 7.09 22.71
CA ARG A 262 14.42 8.43 22.68
C ARG A 262 15.79 8.47 23.37
N SER A 263 16.48 7.35 23.57
CA SER A 263 17.72 7.22 24.36
C SER A 263 18.99 7.08 23.51
N TRP A 264 19.01 7.66 22.30
CA TRP A 264 20.28 8.02 21.64
C TRP A 264 20.65 9.47 21.97
N SER A 265 20.68 9.80 23.26
CA SER A 265 21.27 11.04 23.79
C SER A 265 22.56 10.72 24.51
#